data_AF-A0A095Y5E0-F1
#
_entry.id   AF-A0A095Y5E0-F1
#
_cell.length_a   1.000
_cell.length_b   1.000
_cell.length_c   1.000
_cell.angle_alpha   90.00
_cell.angle_beta   90.00
_cell.angle_gamma   90.00
#
_symmetry.space_group_name_H-M   'P 1'
#
loop_
_entity.id
_entity.type
_entity.pdbx_description
1 polymer ?
#
loop_
_entity_poly.entity_id
_entity_poly.type
_entity_poly.pdbx_seq_one_letter_code
_entity_poly.pdbx_strand_id
1 'polypeptide(L)' 'MAMADARFKTTFPNLDIESYVVLLPTNQGVANIAPGTVWPGNVPLITVNEMIGRLSGNHPEFADPAVLGILESLLKD' A
#
# COMPACT_ATOMS: atom_id res chain seq x y z
N MET A 1 -10.13 -12.79 0.57
CA MET A 1 -9.80 -11.40 0.18
C MET A 1 -10.57 -10.88 -1.04
N ALA A 2 -10.98 -11.71 -2.01
CA ALA A 2 -11.89 -11.27 -3.09
C ALA A 2 -13.15 -10.53 -2.56
N MET A 3 -13.57 -10.87 -1.34
CA MET A 3 -14.68 -10.22 -0.66
C MET A 3 -14.36 -8.81 -0.12
N ALA A 4 -13.11 -8.46 0.20
CA ALA A 4 -12.78 -7.13 0.73
C ALA A 4 -12.76 -6.09 -0.39
N ASP A 5 -12.01 -6.35 -1.47
CA ASP A 5 -11.94 -5.46 -2.64
C ASP A 5 -13.31 -5.30 -3.31
N ALA A 6 -14.06 -6.40 -3.48
CA ALA A 6 -15.43 -6.35 -4.00
C ALA A 6 -16.37 -5.55 -3.09
N ARG A 7 -16.31 -5.73 -1.76
CA ARG A 7 -17.15 -4.97 -0.82
C ARG A 7 -16.80 -3.48 -0.82
N PHE A 8 -15.53 -3.13 -0.86
CA PHE A 8 -15.09 -1.74 -0.92
C PHE A 8 -15.57 -1.06 -2.20
N LYS A 9 -15.38 -1.69 -3.37
CA LYS A 9 -15.89 -1.19 -4.65
C LYS A 9 -17.41 -1.03 -4.67
N THR A 10 -18.16 -1.97 -4.08
CA THR A 10 -19.62 -1.82 -3.96
C THR A 10 -20.05 -0.72 -3.00
N THR A 11 -19.25 -0.45 -1.95
CA THR A 11 -19.57 0.60 -0.96
C THR A 11 -19.29 2.00 -1.52
N PHE A 12 -18.30 2.10 -2.42
CA PHE A 12 -17.84 3.35 -3.00
C PHE A 12 -17.82 3.28 -4.54
N PRO A 13 -18.97 3.12 -5.20
CA PRO A 13 -19.05 2.80 -6.62
C PRO A 13 -18.58 3.94 -7.55
N ASN A 14 -18.47 5.16 -7.02
CA ASN A 14 -18.06 6.35 -7.78
C ASN A 14 -16.63 6.79 -7.47
N LEU A 15 -15.88 6.01 -6.67
CA LEU A 15 -14.49 6.30 -6.35
C LEU A 15 -13.59 5.36 -7.13
N ASP A 16 -12.49 5.90 -7.65
CA ASP A 16 -11.40 5.09 -8.16
C ASP A 16 -10.60 4.56 -6.95
N ILE A 17 -10.67 3.24 -6.72
CA ILE A 17 -10.07 2.59 -5.56
C ILE A 17 -8.93 1.70 -6.03
N GLU A 18 -7.73 2.05 -5.59
CA GLU A 18 -6.56 1.21 -5.72
C GLU A 18 -6.28 0.48 -4.40
N SER A 19 -6.15 -0.85 -4.49
CA SER A 19 -5.84 -1.72 -3.34
C SER A 19 -4.42 -2.26 -3.47
N TYR A 20 -3.65 -2.21 -2.37
CA TYR A 20 -2.28 -2.70 -2.30
C TYR A 20 -2.07 -3.55 -1.06
N VAL A 21 -1.22 -4.58 -1.15
CA VAL A 21 -0.66 -5.26 0.03
C VAL A 21 0.74 -4.72 0.25
N VAL A 22 0.99 -4.18 1.43
CA VAL A 22 2.29 -3.57 1.77
C VAL A 22 3.05 -4.49 2.72
N LEU A 23 4.26 -4.90 2.34
CA LEU A 23 5.15 -5.64 3.23
C LEU A 23 5.91 -4.67 4.13
N LEU A 24 5.72 -4.83 5.44
CA LEU A 24 6.42 -4.04 6.45
C LEU A 24 7.86 -4.56 6.64
N PRO A 25 8.84 -3.66 6.82
CA PRO A 25 10.18 -4.05 7.23
C PRO A 25 10.15 -4.81 8.55
N THR A 26 11.14 -5.68 8.73
CA THR A 26 11.37 -6.39 10.00
C THR A 26 12.81 -6.17 10.45
N ASN A 27 13.18 -6.70 11.61
CA ASN A 27 14.58 -6.69 12.07
C ASN A 27 15.56 -7.40 11.11
N GLN A 28 15.05 -8.15 10.12
CA GLN A 28 15.86 -8.78 9.07
C GLN A 28 16.04 -7.87 7.83
N GLY A 29 15.45 -6.68 7.84
CA GLY A 29 15.51 -5.68 6.77
C GLY A 29 14.20 -5.53 6.00
N VAL A 30 14.29 -4.80 4.89
CA VAL A 30 13.19 -4.52 3.98
C VAL A 30 12.94 -5.70 3.06
N ALA A 31 11.67 -6.00 2.78
CA ALA A 31 11.31 -7.04 1.83
C ALA A 31 11.84 -6.73 0.42
N ASN A 32 12.46 -7.73 -0.22
CA ASN A 32 12.81 -7.67 -1.64
C ASN A 32 11.74 -8.40 -2.45
N ILE A 33 10.90 -7.63 -3.16
CA ILE A 33 9.76 -8.14 -3.92
C ILE A 33 10.12 -8.09 -5.40
N ALA A 34 9.97 -9.21 -6.12
CA ALA A 34 10.18 -9.22 -7.56
C ALA A 34 9.10 -8.37 -8.27
N PRO A 35 9.45 -7.61 -9.32
CA PRO A 35 8.47 -6.81 -10.06
C PRO A 35 7.28 -7.65 -10.56
N GLY A 36 6.06 -7.13 -10.38
CA GLY A 36 4.83 -7.81 -10.79
C GLY A 36 4.36 -8.92 -9.83
N THR A 37 4.98 -9.08 -8.66
CA THR A 37 4.48 -10.00 -7.63
C THR A 37 3.12 -9.53 -7.13
N VAL A 38 2.18 -10.47 -7.03
CA VAL A 38 0.81 -10.22 -6.56
C VAL A 38 0.46 -11.11 -5.38
N TRP A 39 -0.30 -10.54 -4.45
CA TRP A 39 -0.98 -11.30 -3.39
C TRP A 39 -2.22 -12.03 -3.96
N PRO A 40 -2.64 -13.17 -3.39
CA PRO A 40 -3.87 -13.85 -3.80
C PRO A 40 -5.06 -12.90 -3.95
N GLY A 41 -5.73 -12.97 -5.10
CA GLY A 41 -6.75 -12.01 -5.51
C GLY A 41 -6.27 -10.93 -6.48
N ASN A 42 -5.07 -11.11 -7.08
CA ASN A 42 -4.47 -10.19 -8.04
C ASN A 42 -4.25 -8.78 -7.49
N VAL A 43 -3.94 -8.68 -6.20
CA VAL A 43 -3.65 -7.41 -5.53
C VAL A 43 -2.14 -7.16 -5.59
N PRO A 44 -1.66 -6.02 -6.11
CA PRO A 44 -0.23 -5.74 -6.16
C PRO A 44 0.40 -5.80 -4.77
N LEU A 45 1.52 -6.54 -4.68
CA LEU A 45 2.33 -6.62 -3.48
C LEU A 45 3.49 -5.63 -3.61
N ILE A 46 3.59 -4.68 -2.69
CA ILE A 46 4.58 -3.59 -2.71
C ILE A 46 5.28 -3.44 -1.36
N THR A 47 6.40 -2.74 -1.37
CA THR A 47 7.17 -2.35 -0.18
C THR A 47 6.62 -1.07 0.46
N VAL A 48 7.00 -0.80 1.72
CA VAL A 48 6.69 0.47 2.39
C VAL A 48 7.24 1.68 1.61
N ASN A 49 8.45 1.59 1.05
CA ASN A 49 9.03 2.67 0.24
C ASN A 49 8.17 3.01 -0.98
N GLU A 50 7.68 1.98 -1.69
CA GLU A 50 6.79 2.19 -2.83
C GLU A 50 5.44 2.80 -2.42
N MET A 51 4.89 2.39 -1.27
CA MET A 51 3.66 2.99 -0.74
C MET A 51 3.84 4.47 -0.39
N ILE A 52 4.96 4.84 0.26
CA ILE A 52 5.27 6.24 0.54
C ILE A 52 5.42 7.03 -0.77
N GLY A 53 6.10 6.47 -1.77
CA GLY A 53 6.23 7.09 -3.09
C GLY A 53 4.87 7.32 -3.77
N ARG A 54 3.92 6.38 -3.62
CA ARG A 54 2.56 6.52 -4.16
C ARG A 54 1.76 7.60 -3.44
N LEU A 55 1.78 7.62 -2.11
CA LEU A 55 1.07 8.61 -1.31
C LEU A 55 1.63 10.03 -1.54
N SER A 56 2.95 10.17 -1.58
CA SER A 56 3.61 11.47 -1.78
C SER A 56 3.55 11.96 -3.24
N GLY A 57 3.52 11.06 -4.22
CA GLY A 57 3.65 11.40 -5.64
C GLY A 57 2.33 11.53 -6.41
N ASN A 58 1.40 10.59 -6.26
CA ASN A 58 0.21 10.53 -7.13
C ASN A 58 -0.95 11.36 -6.60
N HIS A 59 -1.13 11.43 -5.29
CA HIS A 59 -2.21 12.18 -4.65
C HIS A 59 -1.78 12.76 -3.30
N PRO A 60 -0.85 13.74 -3.30
CA PRO A 60 -0.37 14.37 -2.08
C PRO A 60 -1.51 15.01 -1.26
N GLU A 61 -2.63 15.40 -1.89
CA GLU A 61 -3.84 15.91 -1.24
C GLU A 61 -4.58 14.87 -0.39
N PHE A 62 -4.37 13.58 -0.64
CA PHE A 62 -4.97 12.48 0.13
C PHE A 62 -3.97 11.82 1.09
N ALA A 63 -2.71 12.27 1.07
CA ALA A 63 -1.69 11.78 1.97
C ALA A 63 -1.84 12.44 3.35
N ASP A 64 -2.47 11.73 4.29
CA ASP A 64 -2.50 12.14 5.69
C ASP A 64 -1.06 12.18 6.25
N PRO A 65 -0.56 13.35 6.70
CA PRO A 65 0.78 13.47 7.26
C PRO A 65 1.05 12.53 8.43
N ALA A 66 0.02 12.19 9.22
CA ALA A 66 0.15 11.23 10.31
C ALA A 66 0.40 9.81 9.79
N VAL A 67 -0.29 9.41 8.71
CA VAL A 67 -0.08 8.10 8.07
C VAL A 67 1.29 8.02 7.42
N LEU A 68 1.71 9.07 6.71
CA LEU A 68 3.06 9.16 6.15
C LEU A 68 4.13 9.06 7.24
N GLY A 69 3.99 9.81 8.34
CA GLY A 69 4.92 9.76 9.47
C GLY A 69 5.00 8.37 10.12
N ILE A 70 3.88 7.66 10.22
CA ILE A 70 3.88 6.26 10.69
C ILE A 70 4.65 5.37 9.70
N LEU A 71 4.36 5.44 8.40
CA LEU A 71 5.03 4.61 7.41
C LEU A 71 6.54 4.87 7.33
N GLU A 72 6.95 6.15 7.39
CA GLU A 72 8.36 6.53 7.44
C GLU A 72 9.05 6.06 8.72
N SER A 73 8.34 6.00 9.85
CA SER A 73 8.89 5.47 11.09
C SER A 73 9.23 3.98 11.01
N LEU A 74 8.48 3.22 10.19
CA LEU A 74 8.71 1.79 9.97
C LEU A 74 9.94 1.49 9.11
N LEU A 75 10.49 2.51 8.43
CA LEU A 75 11.73 2.41 7.67
C LEU A 75 12.98 2.73 8.50
N LYS A 76 12.81 3.24 9.72
CA LYS A 76 13.93 3.61 10.61
C LYS A 76 14.29 2.43 11.51
N ASP A 77 15.15 1.57 11.00
CA ASP A 77 16.20 0.83 11.72
C ASP A 77 17.36 0.53 10.75
#